data_AF-A0A397VG20-F1
#
_entry.id   AF-A0A397VG20-F1
#
_cell.length_a   1.000
_cell.length_b   1.000
_cell.length_c   1.000
_cell.angle_alpha   90.00
_cell.angle_beta   90.00
_cell.angle_gamma   90.00
#
_symmetry.space_group_name_H-M   'P 1'
#
loop_
_entity.id
_entity.type
_entity.pdbx_description
1 polymer ?
#
loop_
_entity_poly.entity_id
_entity_poly.type
_entity_poly.pdbx_seq_one_letter_code
_entity_poly.pdbx_strand_id
1 'polypeptide(L)'
;MEFYGVISALESQKNSLQEVILDNCHFSVEFEVFNNCKNLETLRIRHCATEPLKLLDYKVSTLEVVECEIDTQSMASIFEKSGILLQRLKLELDEEFQDETLLLEALRSFCPNITYLSIQRIGFSTQLIVLIGNLQKFQFLSLWCVNFDYIPEEVMKIRVIQFSEILPLTLQYFDLGNTLLEPYTDILINHCNVPLKKMLIYRLNNERISKALVEFCMRNKALNYVGVFKYFDLDDNTKKEVEPYVKLVPYEYIVFDLF
;
A
#
# COMPACT_ATOMS: atom_id res chain seq x y z
N MET A 1 -23.25 23.83 -9.99
CA MET A 1 -23.11 23.35 -11.38
C MET A 1 -24.20 22.33 -11.62
N GLU A 2 -24.90 22.37 -12.75
CA GLU A 2 -25.90 21.35 -13.08
C GLU A 2 -25.20 20.04 -13.49
N PHE A 3 -25.22 19.04 -12.61
CA PHE A 3 -24.67 17.70 -12.87
C PHE A 3 -25.47 16.89 -13.90
N TYR A 4 -26.58 17.42 -14.44
CA TYR A 4 -27.47 16.72 -15.37
C TYR A 4 -26.76 16.11 -16.58
N GLY A 5 -25.77 16.82 -17.15
CA GLY A 5 -24.97 16.29 -18.27
C GLY A 5 -24.10 15.10 -17.86
N VAL A 6 -23.53 15.14 -16.65
CA VAL A 6 -22.69 14.07 -16.10
C VAL A 6 -23.54 12.84 -15.80
N ILE A 7 -24.71 13.02 -15.16
CA ILE A 7 -25.64 11.91 -14.84
C ILE A 7 -26.08 11.21 -16.12
N SER A 8 -26.54 11.96 -17.13
CA SER A 8 -27.00 11.36 -18.38
C SER A 8 -25.90 10.59 -19.10
N ALA A 9 -24.66 11.12 -19.08
CA ALA A 9 -23.51 10.40 -19.63
C ALA A 9 -23.25 9.10 -18.86
N LEU A 10 -23.24 9.13 -17.54
CA LEU A 10 -23.02 7.93 -16.70
C LEU A 10 -24.12 6.88 -16.88
N GLU A 11 -25.39 7.30 -16.92
CA GLU A 11 -26.51 6.39 -17.18
C GLU A 11 -26.41 5.73 -18.56
N SER A 12 -25.96 6.47 -19.57
CA SER A 12 -25.74 5.91 -20.92
C SER A 12 -24.61 4.87 -20.96
N GLN A 13 -23.64 4.98 -20.04
CA GLN A 13 -22.46 4.11 -19.95
C GLN A 13 -22.56 3.04 -18.84
N LYS A 14 -23.70 2.89 -18.17
CA LYS A 14 -23.84 1.97 -17.02
C LYS A 14 -23.47 0.50 -17.26
N ASN A 15 -23.45 0.06 -18.53
CA ASN A 15 -23.07 -1.30 -18.92
C ASN A 15 -21.64 -1.40 -19.49
N SER A 16 -20.92 -0.29 -19.63
CA SER A 16 -19.57 -0.24 -20.22
C SER A 16 -18.54 0.41 -19.29
N LEU A 17 -18.98 1.24 -18.35
CA LEU A 17 -18.10 1.93 -17.42
C LEU A 17 -17.40 0.94 -16.48
N GLN A 18 -16.07 0.93 -16.53
CA GLN A 18 -15.21 0.04 -15.75
C GLN A 18 -14.40 0.76 -14.68
N GLU A 19 -14.07 2.03 -14.91
CA GLU A 19 -13.26 2.84 -14.01
C GLU A 19 -13.88 4.23 -13.83
N VAL A 20 -13.85 4.70 -12.59
CA VAL A 20 -14.22 6.06 -12.22
C VAL A 20 -13.09 6.67 -11.40
N ILE A 21 -12.70 7.88 -11.78
CA ILE A 21 -11.76 8.72 -11.03
C ILE A 21 -12.51 9.97 -10.60
N LEU A 22 -12.64 10.15 -9.29
CA LEU A 22 -13.15 11.35 -8.66
C LEU A 22 -11.97 12.14 -8.13
N ASP A 23 -11.72 13.31 -8.69
CA ASP A 23 -10.55 14.12 -8.38
C ASP A 23 -10.98 15.56 -8.11
N ASN A 24 -10.61 16.11 -6.97
CA ASN A 24 -10.94 17.48 -6.54
C ASN A 24 -12.46 17.76 -6.61
N CYS A 25 -13.28 16.76 -6.24
CA CYS A 25 -14.73 16.83 -6.32
C CYS A 25 -15.35 17.08 -4.95
N HIS A 26 -16.26 18.05 -4.88
CA HIS A 26 -17.29 18.03 -3.84
C HIS A 26 -18.29 16.95 -4.22
N PHE A 27 -18.40 15.94 -3.37
CA PHE A 27 -19.38 14.91 -3.64
C PHE A 27 -20.81 15.47 -3.55
N SER A 28 -21.67 14.89 -4.37
CA SER A 28 -23.08 15.21 -4.51
C SER A 28 -23.89 13.90 -4.49
N VAL A 29 -25.16 13.95 -4.09
CA VAL A 29 -26.05 12.77 -4.07
C VAL A 29 -26.22 12.16 -5.46
N GLU A 30 -25.99 12.96 -6.50
CA GLU A 30 -26.02 12.58 -7.90
C GLU A 30 -24.97 11.50 -8.25
N PHE A 31 -23.92 11.32 -7.43
CA PHE A 31 -22.95 10.23 -7.60
C PHE A 31 -23.50 8.85 -7.22
N GLU A 32 -24.68 8.76 -6.61
CA GLU A 32 -25.39 7.47 -6.42
C GLU A 32 -25.66 6.74 -7.74
N VAL A 33 -25.65 7.45 -8.88
CA VAL A 33 -25.77 6.84 -10.22
C VAL A 33 -24.70 5.78 -10.48
N PHE A 34 -23.53 5.86 -9.84
CA PHE A 34 -22.48 4.85 -9.96
C PHE A 34 -22.90 3.48 -9.43
N ASN A 35 -23.82 3.42 -8.46
CA ASN A 35 -24.37 2.15 -7.97
C ASN A 35 -25.13 1.38 -9.07
N ASN A 36 -25.53 2.04 -10.15
CA ASN A 36 -26.16 1.40 -11.31
C ASN A 36 -25.16 0.87 -12.35
N CYS A 37 -23.87 1.15 -12.20
CA CYS A 37 -22.82 0.74 -13.13
C CYS A 37 -22.40 -0.71 -12.84
N LYS A 38 -22.86 -1.65 -13.68
CA LYS A 38 -22.72 -3.09 -13.42
C LYS A 38 -21.31 -3.65 -13.57
N ASN A 39 -20.50 -2.97 -14.37
CA ASN A 39 -19.14 -3.39 -14.72
C ASN A 39 -18.08 -2.50 -14.08
N LEU A 40 -18.46 -1.66 -13.11
CA LEU A 40 -17.52 -0.80 -12.41
C LEU A 40 -16.61 -1.66 -11.53
N GLU A 41 -15.34 -1.74 -11.90
CA GLU A 41 -14.33 -2.56 -11.20
C GLU A 41 -13.35 -1.69 -10.42
N THR A 42 -13.10 -0.46 -10.88
CA THR A 42 -12.10 0.44 -10.30
C THR A 42 -12.73 1.76 -9.88
N LEU A 43 -12.51 2.14 -8.63
CA LEU A 43 -12.84 3.45 -8.11
C LEU A 43 -11.62 4.11 -7.50
N ARG A 44 -11.30 5.31 -7.97
CA ARG A 44 -10.23 6.15 -7.43
C ARG A 44 -10.81 7.47 -6.97
N ILE A 45 -10.46 7.87 -5.75
CA ILE A 45 -10.95 9.09 -5.11
C ILE A 45 -9.72 9.87 -4.63
N ARG A 46 -9.60 11.12 -5.09
CA ARG A 46 -8.44 11.97 -4.87
C ARG A 46 -8.88 13.37 -4.48
N HIS A 47 -8.33 13.93 -3.40
CA HIS A 47 -8.58 15.33 -3.01
C HIS A 47 -10.08 15.67 -2.86
N CYS A 48 -10.88 14.73 -2.34
CA CYS A 48 -12.34 14.86 -2.23
C CYS A 48 -12.79 14.99 -0.76
N ALA A 49 -13.85 15.77 -0.54
CA ALA A 49 -14.53 15.85 0.75
C ALA A 49 -15.36 14.58 1.05
N THR A 50 -15.69 14.37 2.32
CA THR A 50 -15.93 13.04 2.91
C THR A 50 -17.39 12.62 2.99
N GLU A 51 -18.27 13.61 2.92
CA GLU A 51 -19.65 13.52 3.41
C GLU A 51 -20.50 12.39 2.80
N PRO A 52 -20.24 11.86 1.59
CA PRO A 52 -21.10 10.84 1.01
C PRO A 52 -20.41 9.54 0.59
N LEU A 53 -19.16 9.29 1.00
CA LEU A 53 -18.60 7.92 0.87
C LEU A 53 -19.45 6.88 1.61
N LYS A 54 -20.24 7.31 2.61
CA LYS A 54 -21.24 6.53 3.34
C LYS A 54 -22.38 6.00 2.46
N LEU A 55 -22.68 6.64 1.34
CA LEU A 55 -23.88 6.38 0.52
C LEU A 55 -23.69 5.35 -0.60
N LEU A 56 -22.46 4.90 -0.82
CA LEU A 56 -22.13 4.19 -2.04
C LEU A 56 -21.91 2.70 -1.76
N ASP A 57 -22.50 1.85 -2.62
CA ASP A 57 -22.45 0.38 -2.54
C ASP A 57 -21.63 -0.14 -3.73
N TYR A 58 -20.33 0.17 -3.67
CA TYR A 58 -19.42 -0.09 -4.77
C TYR A 58 -18.98 -1.55 -4.79
N LYS A 59 -19.42 -2.31 -5.78
CA LYS A 59 -18.92 -3.68 -6.01
C LYS A 59 -17.62 -3.67 -6.80
N VAL A 60 -16.63 -2.93 -6.30
CA VAL A 60 -15.34 -2.73 -6.96
C VAL A 60 -14.30 -3.75 -6.51
N SER A 61 -13.38 -4.09 -7.41
CA SER A 61 -12.20 -4.92 -7.11
C SER A 61 -10.97 -4.07 -6.78
N THR A 62 -10.96 -2.80 -7.22
CA THR A 62 -9.91 -1.83 -6.94
C THR A 62 -10.49 -0.57 -6.29
N LEU A 63 -9.94 -0.22 -5.13
CA LEU A 63 -10.25 1.03 -4.43
C LEU A 63 -8.96 1.79 -4.14
N GLU A 64 -8.92 3.05 -4.56
CA GLU A 64 -7.85 3.98 -4.22
C GLU A 64 -8.46 5.24 -3.58
N VAL A 65 -7.97 5.59 -2.39
CA VAL A 65 -8.36 6.80 -1.66
C VAL A 65 -7.10 7.56 -1.31
N VAL A 66 -6.95 8.76 -1.88
CA VAL A 66 -5.73 9.57 -1.81
C VAL A 66 -6.09 11.00 -1.39
N GLU A 67 -5.39 11.54 -0.40
CA GLU A 67 -5.53 12.89 0.12
C GLU A 67 -7.01 13.27 0.34
N CYS A 68 -7.76 12.40 1.01
CA CYS A 68 -9.17 12.62 1.33
C CYS A 68 -9.35 12.54 2.85
N GLU A 69 -10.26 13.34 3.40
CA GLU A 69 -10.52 13.41 4.85
C GLU A 69 -11.39 12.23 5.38
N ILE A 70 -11.30 11.01 4.84
CA ILE A 70 -12.26 9.96 5.19
C ILE A 70 -12.10 9.45 6.64
N ASP A 71 -13.20 9.42 7.40
CA ASP A 71 -13.21 8.83 8.74
C ASP A 71 -13.08 7.28 8.70
N THR A 72 -12.51 6.70 9.75
CA THR A 72 -12.24 5.25 9.84
C THR A 72 -13.52 4.42 9.80
N GLN A 73 -14.62 4.94 10.33
CA GLN A 73 -15.92 4.27 10.33
C GLN A 73 -16.49 4.13 8.91
N SER A 74 -16.34 5.17 8.09
CA SER A 74 -16.75 5.18 6.68
C SER A 74 -15.93 4.19 5.87
N MET A 75 -14.61 4.16 6.08
CA MET A 75 -13.75 3.15 5.46
C MET A 75 -14.15 1.73 5.87
N ALA A 76 -14.42 1.50 7.16
CA ALA A 76 -14.89 0.20 7.64
C ALA A 76 -16.21 -0.22 6.97
N SER A 77 -17.17 0.70 6.81
CA SER A 77 -18.41 0.44 6.08
C SER A 77 -18.20 0.15 4.60
N ILE A 78 -17.23 0.81 3.95
CA ILE A 78 -16.86 0.49 2.56
C ILE A 78 -16.31 -0.93 2.47
N PHE A 79 -15.42 -1.32 3.41
CA PHE A 79 -14.87 -2.66 3.48
C PHE A 79 -15.96 -3.71 3.73
N GLU A 80 -16.91 -3.44 4.63
CA GLU A 80 -18.03 -4.35 4.89
C GLU A 80 -18.84 -4.65 3.62
N LYS A 81 -19.12 -3.63 2.80
CA LYS A 81 -19.90 -3.78 1.56
C LYS A 81 -19.11 -4.40 0.41
N SER A 82 -17.85 -4.01 0.27
CA SER A 82 -17.06 -4.23 -0.96
C SER A 82 -15.91 -5.21 -0.78
N GLY A 83 -15.50 -5.48 0.47
CA GLY A 83 -14.24 -6.11 0.81
C GLY A 83 -14.06 -7.51 0.25
N ILE A 84 -15.14 -8.28 0.09
CA ILE A 84 -15.08 -9.61 -0.51
C ILE A 84 -14.57 -9.55 -1.95
N LEU A 85 -14.87 -8.48 -2.69
CA LEU A 85 -14.46 -8.27 -4.07
C LEU A 85 -13.11 -7.56 -4.18
N LEU A 86 -12.72 -6.78 -3.16
CA LEU A 86 -11.49 -6.02 -3.16
C LEU A 86 -10.26 -6.93 -3.29
N GLN A 87 -9.46 -6.62 -4.32
CA GLN A 87 -8.17 -7.23 -4.61
C GLN A 87 -7.04 -6.21 -4.52
N ARG A 88 -7.32 -4.94 -4.82
CA ARG A 88 -6.37 -3.84 -4.78
C ARG A 88 -6.91 -2.72 -3.91
N LEU A 89 -6.13 -2.36 -2.90
CA LEU A 89 -6.44 -1.27 -1.98
C LEU A 89 -5.24 -0.33 -1.86
N LYS A 90 -5.48 0.96 -2.11
CA LYS A 90 -4.53 2.04 -1.84
C LYS A 90 -5.18 3.07 -0.92
N LEU A 91 -4.54 3.35 0.21
CA LEU A 91 -4.94 4.36 1.17
C LEU A 91 -3.75 5.31 1.43
N GLU A 92 -3.93 6.56 1.09
CA GLU A 92 -2.97 7.65 1.29
C GLU A 92 -3.77 8.83 1.83
N LEU A 93 -3.88 8.99 3.14
CA LEU A 93 -4.77 10.00 3.73
C LEU A 93 -4.01 11.23 4.21
N ASP A 94 -4.69 12.38 4.22
CA ASP A 94 -4.10 13.67 4.62
C ASP A 94 -3.83 13.77 6.13
N GLU A 95 -4.55 13.01 6.93
CA GLU A 95 -4.46 13.00 8.39
C GLU A 95 -4.28 11.58 8.94
N GLU A 96 -3.87 11.51 10.20
CA GLU A 96 -3.81 10.26 10.95
C GLU A 96 -5.20 9.61 11.06
N PHE A 97 -5.24 8.28 11.01
CA PHE A 97 -6.45 7.53 11.29
C PHE A 97 -6.85 7.71 12.76
N GLN A 98 -7.94 8.45 13.01
CA GLN A 98 -8.45 8.66 14.37
C GLN A 98 -8.71 7.35 15.14
N ASP A 99 -9.03 6.26 14.43
CA ASP A 99 -9.15 4.91 14.97
C ASP A 99 -8.50 3.88 14.01
N GLU A 100 -7.17 3.86 13.98
CA GLU A 100 -6.39 2.88 13.21
C GLU A 100 -6.80 1.43 13.52
N THR A 101 -7.15 1.14 14.78
CA THR A 101 -7.50 -0.23 15.18
C THR A 101 -8.76 -0.70 14.48
N LEU A 102 -9.81 0.13 14.45
CA LEU A 102 -11.04 -0.16 13.73
C LEU A 102 -10.79 -0.40 12.24
N LEU A 103 -9.95 0.41 11.60
CA LEU A 103 -9.60 0.24 10.19
C LEU A 103 -8.92 -1.11 9.95
N LEU A 104 -7.92 -1.45 10.75
CA LEU A 104 -7.16 -2.71 10.62
C LEU A 104 -8.05 -3.93 10.88
N GLU A 105 -8.95 -3.86 11.85
CA GLU A 105 -9.93 -4.91 12.15
C GLU A 105 -10.93 -5.09 11.01
N ALA A 106 -11.45 -4.00 10.44
CA ALA A 106 -12.34 -4.04 9.30
C ALA A 106 -11.65 -4.61 8.06
N LEU A 107 -10.42 -4.17 7.76
CA LEU A 107 -9.63 -4.68 6.65
C LEU A 107 -9.39 -6.19 6.80
N ARG A 108 -9.02 -6.64 8.00
CA ARG A 108 -8.83 -8.06 8.32
C ARG A 108 -10.11 -8.87 8.13
N SER A 109 -11.24 -8.34 8.57
CA SER A 109 -12.49 -9.08 8.64
C SER A 109 -13.21 -9.16 7.29
N PHE A 110 -13.17 -8.07 6.52
CA PHE A 110 -13.99 -7.93 5.34
C PHE A 110 -13.23 -8.08 4.02
N CYS A 111 -11.89 -7.97 4.00
CA CYS A 111 -11.11 -7.95 2.76
C CYS A 111 -10.16 -9.16 2.60
N PRO A 112 -10.68 -10.41 2.52
CA PRO A 112 -9.84 -11.60 2.49
C PRO A 112 -9.07 -11.82 1.17
N ASN A 113 -9.43 -11.10 0.10
CA ASN A 113 -8.92 -11.31 -1.25
C ASN A 113 -7.87 -10.28 -1.70
N ILE A 114 -7.38 -9.45 -0.78
CA ILE A 114 -6.37 -8.44 -1.08
C ILE A 114 -5.08 -9.11 -1.60
N THR A 115 -4.67 -8.68 -2.80
CA THR A 115 -3.42 -9.06 -3.47
C THR A 115 -2.44 -7.88 -3.54
N TYR A 116 -2.98 -6.66 -3.48
CA TYR A 116 -2.24 -5.40 -3.51
C TYR A 116 -2.71 -4.51 -2.37
N LEU A 117 -1.77 -4.08 -1.53
CA LEU A 117 -2.03 -3.16 -0.44
C LEU A 117 -0.95 -2.10 -0.41
N SER A 118 -1.38 -0.85 -0.53
CA SER A 118 -0.57 0.33 -0.26
C SER A 118 -1.27 1.11 0.84
N ILE A 119 -0.64 1.24 2.00
CA ILE A 119 -1.15 2.07 3.09
C ILE A 119 -0.05 3.04 3.51
N GLN A 120 -0.39 4.32 3.54
CA GLN A 120 0.46 5.36 4.10
C GLN A 120 -0.07 5.90 5.43
N ARG A 121 0.84 6.50 6.19
CA ARG A 121 0.59 7.16 7.47
C ARG A 121 -0.11 6.26 8.50
N ILE A 122 0.36 5.02 8.60
CA ILE A 122 -0.13 4.03 9.58
C ILE A 122 0.92 3.74 10.66
N GLY A 123 0.51 3.48 11.88
CA GLY A 123 1.39 3.05 12.96
C GLY A 123 2.00 1.67 12.69
N PHE A 124 3.27 1.49 13.06
CA PHE A 124 3.92 0.17 13.02
C PHE A 124 3.52 -0.68 14.24
N SER A 125 2.22 -1.00 14.30
CA SER A 125 1.56 -1.70 15.40
C SER A 125 1.63 -3.22 15.26
N THR A 126 1.45 -3.95 16.37
CA THR A 126 1.35 -5.42 16.35
C THR A 126 0.12 -5.89 15.55
N GLN A 127 -0.95 -5.10 15.54
CA GLN A 127 -2.17 -5.34 14.79
C GLN A 127 -1.88 -5.32 13.28
N LEU A 128 -1.12 -4.34 12.80
CA LEU A 128 -0.68 -4.27 11.41
C LEU A 128 0.13 -5.50 11.02
N ILE A 129 1.10 -5.91 11.85
CA ILE A 129 1.93 -7.10 11.60
C ILE A 129 1.07 -8.36 11.47
N VAL A 130 0.11 -8.56 12.40
CA VAL A 130 -0.81 -9.70 12.37
C VAL A 130 -1.72 -9.65 11.15
N LEU A 131 -2.22 -8.48 10.75
CA LEU A 131 -3.01 -8.32 9.53
C LEU A 131 -2.21 -8.78 8.30
N ILE A 132 -1.02 -8.23 8.08
CA ILE A 132 -0.21 -8.54 6.90
C ILE A 132 0.14 -10.03 6.83
N GLY A 133 0.49 -10.65 7.96
CA GLY A 133 0.77 -12.08 8.03
C GLY A 133 -0.41 -12.99 7.68
N ASN A 134 -1.65 -12.48 7.76
CA ASN A 134 -2.86 -13.24 7.42
C ASN A 134 -3.29 -13.09 5.95
N LEU A 135 -2.72 -12.16 5.18
CA LEU A 135 -3.07 -11.96 3.78
C LEU A 135 -2.35 -12.99 2.90
N GLN A 136 -2.97 -14.17 2.67
CA GLN A 136 -2.28 -15.29 2.02
C GLN A 136 -2.08 -15.14 0.49
N LYS A 137 -2.94 -14.41 -0.21
CA LYS A 137 -2.85 -14.20 -1.67
C LYS A 137 -2.00 -12.99 -2.08
N PHE A 138 -1.33 -12.42 -1.10
CA PHE A 138 -0.78 -11.09 -1.15
C PHE A 138 0.53 -11.00 -1.94
N GLN A 139 0.57 -10.19 -3.00
CA GLN A 139 1.68 -10.12 -3.94
C GLN A 139 2.43 -8.79 -3.90
N PHE A 140 1.77 -7.73 -3.47
CA PHE A 140 2.32 -6.38 -3.45
C PHE A 140 2.03 -5.67 -2.13
N LEU A 141 3.09 -5.19 -1.48
CA LEU A 141 3.02 -4.39 -0.26
C LEU A 141 3.77 -3.07 -0.44
N SER A 142 3.12 -1.96 -0.17
CA SER A 142 3.76 -0.69 0.15
C SER A 142 3.27 -0.19 1.51
N LEU A 143 4.20 0.09 2.41
CA LEU A 143 3.90 0.58 3.75
C LEU A 143 4.70 1.84 4.05
N TRP A 144 3.98 2.94 4.23
CA TRP A 144 4.54 4.13 4.82
C TRP A 144 4.06 4.27 6.27
N CYS A 145 4.84 3.70 7.18
CA CYS A 145 4.54 3.77 8.60
C CYS A 145 5.02 5.07 9.24
N VAL A 146 4.27 5.60 10.19
CA VAL A 146 4.66 6.77 10.99
C VAL A 146 4.67 6.41 12.47
N ASN A 147 5.44 7.17 13.25
CA ASN A 147 5.62 6.90 14.66
C ASN A 147 4.73 7.83 15.50
N PHE A 148 3.50 7.41 15.75
CA PHE A 148 2.56 8.16 16.59
C PHE A 148 2.93 8.11 18.08
N ASP A 149 3.46 6.97 18.53
CA ASP A 149 3.89 6.74 19.91
C ASP A 149 5.40 6.50 20.01
N TYR A 150 6.00 6.83 21.15
CA TYR A 150 7.39 6.43 21.41
C TYR A 150 7.49 4.91 21.59
N ILE A 151 7.96 4.21 20.56
CA ILE A 151 8.30 2.78 20.63
C ILE A 151 9.79 2.67 21.01
N PRO A 152 10.14 2.03 22.15
CA PRO A 152 11.53 1.78 22.49
C PRO A 152 12.26 1.00 21.39
N GLU A 153 13.52 1.35 21.12
CA GLU A 153 14.32 0.75 20.04
C GLU A 153 14.35 -0.78 20.07
N GLU A 154 14.52 -1.38 21.25
CA GLU A 154 14.54 -2.84 21.41
C GLU A 154 13.19 -3.50 21.07
N VAL A 155 12.08 -2.83 21.40
CA VAL A 155 10.74 -3.30 21.02
C VAL A 155 10.54 -3.17 19.52
N MET A 156 11.04 -2.10 18.92
CA MET A 156 11.00 -1.90 17.46
C MET A 156 11.77 -3.00 16.73
N LYS A 157 12.99 -3.34 17.17
CA LYS A 157 13.78 -4.45 16.59
C LYS A 157 13.03 -5.78 16.63
N ILE A 158 12.42 -6.11 17.77
CA ILE A 158 11.61 -7.34 17.92
C ILE A 158 10.44 -7.34 16.93
N ARG A 159 9.72 -6.21 16.80
CA ARG A 159 8.60 -6.09 15.85
C ARG A 159 9.07 -6.23 14.41
N VAL A 160 10.20 -5.63 14.03
CA VAL A 160 10.76 -5.75 12.68
C VAL A 160 11.13 -7.20 12.36
N ILE A 161 11.74 -7.92 13.30
CA ILE A 161 12.03 -9.35 13.15
C ILE A 161 10.73 -10.14 12.90
N GLN A 162 9.74 -9.98 13.79
CA GLN A 162 8.45 -10.66 13.68
C GLN A 162 7.75 -10.36 12.35
N PHE A 163 7.76 -9.09 11.95
CA PHE A 163 7.17 -8.65 10.70
C PHE A 163 7.85 -9.31 9.50
N SER A 164 9.18 -9.38 9.49
CA SER A 164 9.97 -9.97 8.40
C SER A 164 9.74 -11.47 8.25
N GLU A 165 9.57 -12.17 9.38
CA GLU A 165 9.35 -13.62 9.42
C GLU A 165 7.93 -14.02 9.03
N ILE A 166 6.95 -13.14 9.22
CA ILE A 166 5.53 -13.41 8.93
C ILE A 166 5.11 -12.97 7.51
N LEU A 167 5.97 -12.28 6.76
CA LEU A 167 5.63 -11.85 5.40
C LEU A 167 5.23 -13.07 4.53
N PRO A 168 4.12 -12.98 3.78
CA PRO A 168 3.61 -14.13 3.04
C PRO A 168 4.57 -14.49 1.90
N LEU A 169 4.79 -15.79 1.68
CA LEU A 169 5.68 -16.30 0.62
C LEU A 169 5.20 -15.97 -0.81
N THR A 170 3.95 -15.54 -0.94
CA THR A 170 3.34 -15.07 -2.20
C THR A 170 3.73 -13.65 -2.55
N LEU A 171 4.32 -12.89 -1.62
CA LEU A 171 4.74 -11.51 -1.81
C LEU A 171 5.91 -11.44 -2.81
N GLN A 172 5.75 -10.60 -3.83
CA GLN A 172 6.71 -10.45 -4.92
C GLN A 172 7.28 -9.04 -5.00
N TYR A 173 6.53 -8.06 -4.52
CA TYR A 173 6.92 -6.67 -4.51
C TYR A 173 6.80 -6.12 -3.09
N PHE A 174 7.87 -5.51 -2.61
CA PHE A 174 7.86 -4.91 -1.29
C PHE A 174 8.49 -3.52 -1.29
N ASP A 175 7.71 -2.52 -0.90
CA ASP A 175 8.14 -1.15 -0.75
C ASP A 175 8.27 -0.74 0.73
N LEU A 176 9.52 -0.50 1.10
CA LEU A 176 9.99 -0.02 2.39
C LEU A 176 10.44 1.45 2.33
N GLY A 177 10.04 2.22 1.31
CA GLY A 177 10.47 3.60 1.06
C GLY A 177 10.21 4.59 2.21
N ASN A 178 9.64 4.12 3.31
CA ASN A 178 9.44 4.82 4.56
C ASN A 178 10.74 5.09 5.34
N THR A 179 10.87 6.32 5.85
CA THR A 179 11.96 6.74 6.75
C THR A 179 11.92 6.09 8.14
N LEU A 180 10.76 5.65 8.65
CA LEU A 180 10.68 5.06 9.99
C LEU A 180 11.41 3.72 10.10
N LEU A 181 11.28 2.87 9.08
CA LEU A 181 11.89 1.55 9.04
C LEU A 181 13.32 1.57 8.50
N GLU A 182 13.77 2.71 7.94
CA GLU A 182 15.13 2.90 7.40
C GLU A 182 16.22 2.35 8.35
N PRO A 183 16.24 2.70 9.66
CA PRO A 183 17.31 2.26 10.55
C PRO A 183 17.37 0.74 10.81
N TYR A 184 16.30 0.01 10.45
CA TYR A 184 16.14 -1.43 10.71
C TYR A 184 16.08 -2.25 9.41
N THR A 185 16.40 -1.63 8.26
CA THR A 185 16.31 -2.29 6.95
C THR A 185 17.20 -3.52 6.87
N ASP A 186 18.39 -3.49 7.47
CA ASP A 186 19.31 -4.64 7.54
C ASP A 186 18.69 -5.80 8.33
N ILE A 187 18.09 -5.53 9.49
CA ILE A 187 17.38 -6.53 10.30
C ILE A 187 16.22 -7.13 9.50
N LEU A 188 15.42 -6.26 8.87
CA LEU A 188 14.27 -6.69 8.10
C LEU A 188 14.70 -7.63 6.98
N ILE A 189 15.71 -7.22 6.20
CA ILE A 189 16.22 -8.01 5.10
C ILE A 189 16.73 -9.35 5.65
N ASN A 190 17.58 -9.35 6.67
CA ASN A 190 18.19 -10.55 7.27
C ASN A 190 17.18 -11.63 7.70
N HIS A 191 16.02 -11.24 8.20
CA HIS A 191 14.97 -12.17 8.65
C HIS A 191 13.92 -12.48 7.56
N CYS A 192 13.91 -11.74 6.45
CA CYS A 192 12.99 -11.97 5.35
C CYS A 192 13.41 -13.19 4.51
N ASN A 193 12.48 -14.15 4.37
CA ASN A 193 12.65 -15.36 3.56
C ASN A 193 11.77 -15.37 2.30
N VAL A 194 11.04 -14.30 2.05
CA VAL A 194 10.09 -14.18 0.93
C VAL A 194 10.84 -14.08 -0.40
N PRO A 195 10.44 -14.82 -1.46
CA PRO A 195 11.05 -14.76 -2.80
C PRO A 195 10.67 -13.49 -3.57
N LEU A 196 11.06 -12.33 -3.04
CA LEU A 196 10.79 -11.02 -3.61
C LEU A 196 11.43 -10.90 -4.99
N LYS A 197 10.68 -10.37 -5.97
CA LYS A 197 11.17 -10.03 -7.31
C LYS A 197 11.66 -8.60 -7.40
N LYS A 198 11.02 -7.70 -6.65
CA LYS A 198 11.33 -6.28 -6.60
C LYS A 198 11.24 -5.79 -5.15
N MET A 199 12.17 -4.92 -4.77
CA MET A 199 12.17 -4.25 -3.47
C MET A 199 12.42 -2.76 -3.67
N LEU A 200 11.73 -1.91 -2.92
CA LEU A 200 12.06 -0.49 -2.79
C LEU A 200 12.60 -0.21 -1.40
N ILE A 201 13.69 0.54 -1.32
CA ILE A 201 14.31 0.97 -0.07
C ILE A 201 14.64 2.46 -0.12
N TYR A 202 14.66 3.11 1.03
CA TYR A 202 14.94 4.53 1.11
C TYR A 202 16.42 4.86 0.81
N ARG A 203 17.36 4.15 1.46
CA ARG A 203 18.82 4.31 1.31
C ARG A 203 19.55 2.97 1.31
N LEU A 204 20.71 2.94 0.67
CA LEU A 204 21.59 1.77 0.60
C LEU A 204 23.06 2.08 0.96
N ASN A 205 23.42 3.35 1.21
CA ASN A 205 24.78 3.80 1.57
C ASN A 205 25.19 3.48 3.02
N ASN A 206 24.64 2.39 3.59
CA ASN A 206 24.98 1.88 4.92
C ASN A 206 25.53 0.46 4.75
N GLU A 207 26.77 0.24 5.18
CA GLU A 207 27.47 -1.05 5.06
C GLU A 207 26.66 -2.23 5.63
N ARG A 208 25.89 -1.99 6.71
CA ARG A 208 25.02 -3.04 7.27
C ARG A 208 23.90 -3.44 6.31
N ILE A 209 23.29 -2.45 5.65
CA ILE A 209 22.19 -2.67 4.69
C ILE A 209 22.73 -3.30 3.41
N SER A 210 23.86 -2.82 2.86
CA SER A 210 24.45 -3.38 1.64
C SER A 210 24.83 -4.85 1.83
N LYS A 211 25.49 -5.18 2.95
CA LYS A 211 25.83 -6.55 3.30
C LYS A 211 24.61 -7.45 3.49
N ALA A 212 23.61 -6.98 4.23
CA ALA A 212 22.35 -7.72 4.43
C ALA A 212 21.65 -8.01 3.09
N LEU A 213 21.66 -7.05 2.16
CA LEU A 213 21.09 -7.19 0.83
C LEU A 213 21.87 -8.19 -0.04
N VAL A 214 23.20 -8.17 -0.01
CA VAL A 214 24.02 -9.17 -0.71
C VAL A 214 23.73 -10.56 -0.16
N GLU A 215 23.74 -10.74 1.17
CA GLU A 215 23.41 -12.00 1.82
C GLU A 215 21.98 -12.46 1.46
N PHE A 216 21.03 -11.52 1.34
CA PHE A 216 19.67 -11.80 0.88
C PHE A 216 19.64 -12.32 -0.54
N CYS A 217 20.32 -11.66 -1.47
CA CYS A 217 20.37 -12.11 -2.87
C CYS A 217 21.06 -13.48 -3.01
N MET A 218 22.06 -13.77 -2.17
CA MET A 218 22.74 -15.07 -2.15
C MET A 218 21.82 -16.19 -1.66
N ARG A 219 21.07 -15.99 -0.57
CA ARG A 219 20.11 -16.98 -0.06
C ARG A 219 18.85 -17.06 -0.92
N ASN A 220 18.46 -15.94 -1.53
CA ASN A 220 17.21 -15.75 -2.23
C ASN A 220 17.43 -15.14 -3.62
N LYS A 221 17.54 -16.03 -4.60
CA LYS A 221 17.90 -15.69 -5.98
C LYS A 221 16.73 -15.12 -6.80
N ALA A 222 15.60 -14.80 -6.18
CA ALA A 222 14.41 -14.30 -6.86
C ALA A 222 14.45 -12.78 -7.12
N LEU A 223 15.28 -12.04 -6.37
CA LEU A 223 15.32 -10.58 -6.41
C LEU A 223 16.02 -10.08 -7.67
N ASN A 224 15.26 -9.39 -8.52
CA ASN A 224 15.75 -8.89 -9.80
C ASN A 224 16.12 -7.41 -9.73
N TYR A 225 15.34 -6.63 -8.98
CA TYR A 225 15.49 -5.17 -8.92
C TYR A 225 15.39 -4.67 -7.48
N VAL A 226 16.26 -3.71 -7.17
CA VAL A 226 16.15 -2.87 -5.97
C VAL A 226 16.10 -1.41 -6.42
N GLY A 227 14.98 -0.75 -6.12
CA GLY A 227 14.77 0.67 -6.35
C GLY A 227 15.19 1.43 -5.11
N VAL A 228 16.08 2.41 -5.27
CA VAL A 228 16.60 3.20 -4.14
C VAL A 228 16.11 4.63 -4.24
N PHE A 229 15.45 5.15 -3.19
CA PHE A 229 14.92 6.51 -3.20
C PHE A 229 16.04 7.55 -3.31
N LYS A 230 17.09 7.40 -2.49
CA LYS A 230 18.31 8.20 -2.58
C LYS A 230 19.35 7.59 -3.52
N TYR A 231 18.93 7.15 -4.71
CA TYR A 231 19.83 6.49 -5.66
C TYR A 231 21.05 7.34 -6.05
N PHE A 232 20.85 8.65 -6.22
CA PHE A 232 21.92 9.57 -6.59
C PHE A 232 22.92 9.84 -5.45
N ASP A 233 22.58 9.47 -4.21
CA ASP A 233 23.48 9.57 -3.05
C ASP A 233 24.33 8.28 -2.87
N LEU A 234 24.17 7.28 -3.73
CA LEU A 234 24.90 6.01 -3.66
C LEU A 234 26.33 6.17 -4.18
N ASP A 235 27.29 5.81 -3.34
CA ASP A 235 28.69 5.76 -3.71
C ASP A 235 29.02 4.55 -4.60
N ASP A 236 30.12 4.66 -5.35
CA ASP A 236 30.55 3.66 -6.31
C ASP A 236 30.98 2.33 -5.65
N ASN A 237 31.38 2.34 -4.38
CA ASN A 237 31.82 1.12 -3.71
C ASN A 237 30.60 0.26 -3.36
N THR A 238 29.55 0.86 -2.78
CA THR A 238 28.28 0.16 -2.53
C THR A 238 27.66 -0.38 -3.81
N LYS A 239 27.70 0.37 -4.93
CA LYS A 239 27.21 -0.13 -6.23
C LYS A 239 27.99 -1.36 -6.68
N LYS A 240 29.33 -1.28 -6.68
CA LYS A 240 30.20 -2.41 -7.06
C LYS A 240 30.01 -3.65 -6.20
N GLU A 241 29.67 -3.47 -4.92
CA GLU A 241 29.40 -4.57 -4.00
C GLU A 241 28.08 -5.29 -4.32
N VAL A 242 27.02 -4.53 -4.63
CA VAL A 242 25.63 -5.06 -4.71
C VAL A 242 25.21 -5.43 -6.14
N GLU A 243 25.61 -4.65 -7.14
CA GLU A 243 25.22 -4.84 -8.56
C GLU A 243 25.56 -6.22 -9.17
N PRO A 244 26.60 -6.95 -8.72
CA PRO A 244 26.82 -8.33 -9.16
C PRO A 244 25.68 -9.29 -8.82
N TYR A 245 24.84 -8.96 -7.82
CA TYR A 245 23.79 -9.83 -7.31
C TYR A 245 22.38 -9.38 -7.70
N VAL A 246 22.16 -8.07 -7.85
CA VAL A 246 20.84 -7.50 -8.13
C VAL A 246 20.95 -6.18 -8.89
N LYS A 247 19.98 -5.87 -9.76
CA LYS A 247 19.99 -4.61 -10.50
C LYS A 247 19.51 -3.45 -9.62
N LEU A 248 20.41 -2.51 -9.34
CA LEU A 248 20.10 -1.25 -8.67
C LEU A 248 19.54 -0.23 -9.67
N VAL A 249 18.45 0.43 -9.31
CA VAL A 249 17.81 1.48 -10.12
C VAL A 249 17.28 2.62 -9.25
N PRO A 250 17.05 3.82 -9.81
CA PRO A 250 16.25 4.85 -9.15
C PRO A 250 14.88 4.30 -8.72
N TYR A 251 14.38 4.74 -7.58
CA TYR A 251 13.09 4.34 -7.01
C TYR A 251 11.96 4.42 -8.04
N GLU A 252 11.87 5.55 -8.73
CA GLU A 252 10.82 5.87 -9.70
C GLU A 252 10.75 4.90 -10.89
N TYR A 253 11.82 4.15 -11.17
CA TYR A 253 11.90 3.29 -12.35
C TYR A 253 11.20 1.94 -12.17
N ILE A 254 10.89 1.54 -10.93
CA ILE A 254 10.21 0.28 -10.65
C ILE A 254 8.98 0.42 -9.75
N VAL A 255 8.64 1.66 -9.35
CA VAL A 255 7.37 2.00 -8.71
C VAL A 255 6.22 1.52 -9.59
N PHE A 256 5.33 0.74 -9.00
CA PHE A 256 4.22 0.07 -9.69
C PHE A 256 2.95 0.92 -9.76
N ASP A 257 3.02 2.16 -9.27
CA ASP A 257 1.89 3.06 -8.97
C ASP A 257 1.76 4.27 -9.90
N LEU A 258 2.50 4.28 -11.02
CA LEU A 258 2.24 5.23 -12.10
C LEU A 258 1.06 4.68 -12.91
N PHE A 259 -0.02 5.46 -13.04
CA PHE A 259 -1.32 5.25 -13.73
C PHE A 259 -2.52 4.94 -12.82
#